data_AF-A0A315DPM5-F1
#
_entry.id   AF-A0A315DPM5-F1
#
_cell.length_a   1.000
_cell.length_b   1.000
_cell.length_c   1.000
_cell.angle_alpha   90.00
_cell.angle_beta   90.00
_cell.angle_gamma   90.00
#
_symmetry.space_group_name_H-M   'P 1'
#
loop_
_entity.id
_entity.type
_entity.pdbx_description
1 polymer ?
#
loop_
_entity_poly.entity_id
_entity_poly.type
_entity_poly.pdbx_seq_one_letter_code
_entity_poly.pdbx_strand_id
1 'polypeptide(L)'
;MKTMTITIERKPLTITFDGQEMQVEELSIRLSFGRKPTDITEIAATGDYVVYVTETRVMDPEEFDGFAKNLYKSRDWLKGKGGYFMLGRLCVEVHAPGRPYLYVDPSGGDSGRYVARLG
;
A
#
# COMPACT_ATOMS: atom_id res chain seq x y z
N MET A 1 27.96 0.31 -8.14
CA MET A 1 26.48 0.36 -8.27
C MET A 1 26.06 1.82 -8.26
N LYS A 2 25.15 2.25 -9.15
CA LYS A 2 24.59 3.59 -9.07
C LYS A 2 23.40 3.56 -8.10
N THR A 3 23.44 4.40 -7.08
CA THR A 3 22.31 4.59 -6.16
C THR A 3 21.39 5.64 -6.75
N MET A 4 20.09 5.36 -6.81
CA MET A 4 19.07 6.36 -7.09
C MET A 4 18.27 6.59 -5.81
N THR A 5 18.09 7.86 -5.46
CA THR A 5 17.26 8.29 -4.33
C THR A 5 15.99 8.90 -4.90
N ILE A 6 14.84 8.41 -4.44
CA ILE A 6 13.52 8.98 -4.77
C ILE A 6 13.02 9.69 -3.52
N THR A 7 12.58 10.93 -3.66
CA THR A 7 11.92 11.70 -2.59
C THR A 7 10.44 11.82 -2.94
N ILE A 8 9.56 11.43 -2.02
CA ILE A 8 8.11 11.57 -2.15
C ILE A 8 7.65 12.47 -1.02
N GLU A 9 6.92 13.52 -1.37
CA GLU A 9 6.32 14.39 -0.37
C GLU A 9 5.07 13.72 0.19
N ARG A 10 4.89 13.82 1.51
CA ARG A 10 3.74 13.30 2.25
C ARG A 10 3.00 14.48 2.84
N LYS A 11 1.73 14.65 2.47
CA LYS A 11 0.86 15.71 3.00
C LYS A 11 -0.09 15.11 4.05
N PRO A 12 0.04 15.47 5.34
CA PRO A 12 -0.90 15.05 6.35
C PRO A 12 -2.30 15.61 6.08
N LEU A 13 -3.32 14.76 6.23
CA LEU A 13 -4.72 15.10 6.06
C LEU A 13 -5.56 14.40 7.13
N THR A 14 -6.57 15.10 7.62
CA THR A 14 -7.67 14.50 8.37
C THR A 14 -8.84 14.30 7.42
N ILE A 15 -9.34 13.07 7.32
CA ILE A 15 -10.46 12.72 6.44
C ILE A 15 -11.58 12.07 7.26
N THR A 16 -12.81 12.14 6.75
CA THR A 16 -13.93 11.33 7.26
C THR A 16 -14.18 10.18 6.30
N PHE A 17 -14.04 8.94 6.78
CA PHE A 17 -14.25 7.72 6.02
C PHE A 17 -15.15 6.78 6.83
N ASP A 18 -16.20 6.24 6.21
CA ASP A 18 -17.23 5.42 6.87
C ASP A 18 -17.80 6.06 8.17
N GLY A 19 -17.94 7.39 8.17
CA GLY A 19 -18.45 8.15 9.32
C GLY A 19 -17.46 8.32 10.48
N GLN A 20 -16.20 7.89 10.31
CA GLN A 20 -15.14 8.05 11.30
C GLN A 20 -14.06 9.01 10.79
N GLU A 21 -13.54 9.85 11.67
CA GLU A 21 -12.36 10.66 11.35
C GLU A 21 -11.08 9.83 11.46
N MET A 22 -10.17 10.01 10.51
CA MET A 22 -8.85 9.38 10.53
C MET A 22 -7.77 10.28 9.93
N GLN A 23 -6.54 10.12 10.44
CA GLN A 23 -5.36 10.77 9.88
C GLN A 23 -4.77 9.90 8.76
N VAL A 24 -4.39 10.54 7.67
CA VAL A 24 -3.72 9.91 6.53
C VAL A 24 -2.62 10.82 5.99
N GLU A 25 -1.72 10.25 5.20
CA GLU A 25 -0.73 11.01 4.44
C GLU A 25 -0.97 10.81 2.93
N GLU A 26 -1.29 11.88 2.22
CA GLU A 26 -1.37 11.87 0.76
C GLU A 26 0.03 11.93 0.16
N LEU A 27 0.37 10.98 -0.71
CA LEU A 27 1.63 11.00 -1.46
C LEU A 27 1.55 11.98 -2.64
N SER A 28 2.64 12.69 -2.92
CA SER A 28 2.74 13.56 -4.11
C SER A 28 2.85 12.82 -5.44
N ILE A 29 2.92 11.49 -5.40
CA ILE A 29 2.89 10.63 -6.58
C ILE A 29 1.57 9.85 -6.64
N ARG A 30 1.20 9.46 -7.85
CA ARG A 30 0.10 8.54 -8.10
C ARG A 30 0.65 7.19 -8.53
N LEU A 31 -0.06 6.12 -8.19
CA LEU A 31 0.36 4.75 -8.48
C LEU A 31 -0.76 3.96 -9.16
N SER A 32 -0.34 3.05 -10.04
CA SER A 32 -1.19 2.02 -10.61
C SER A 32 -1.27 0.82 -9.66
N PHE A 33 -2.43 0.17 -9.57
CA PHE A 33 -2.65 -0.94 -8.65
C PHE A 33 -2.98 -2.23 -9.41
N GLY A 34 -2.37 -3.35 -8.98
CA GLY A 34 -2.80 -4.69 -9.35
C GLY A 34 -3.98 -5.12 -8.49
N ARG A 35 -4.96 -5.81 -9.08
CA ARG A 35 -6.15 -6.31 -8.36
C ARG A 35 -5.97 -7.78 -8.00
N LYS A 36 -5.99 -8.06 -6.70
CA LYS A 36 -5.83 -9.38 -6.09
C LYS A 36 -4.62 -10.15 -6.64
N PRO A 37 -3.43 -9.54 -6.67
CA PRO A 37 -2.23 -10.26 -7.08
C PRO A 37 -1.95 -11.40 -6.09
N THR A 38 -1.56 -12.57 -6.59
CA THR A 38 -1.14 -13.68 -5.72
C THR A 38 0.20 -13.35 -5.08
N ASP A 39 1.10 -12.79 -5.87
CA ASP A 39 2.43 -12.37 -5.46
C ASP A 39 2.87 -11.06 -6.15
N ILE A 40 4.04 -10.56 -5.76
CA ILE A 40 4.59 -9.28 -6.25
C ILE A 40 4.85 -9.25 -7.76
N THR A 41 5.02 -10.40 -8.41
CA THR A 41 5.25 -10.49 -9.86
C THR A 41 3.95 -10.38 -10.67
N GLU A 42 2.82 -10.70 -10.04
CA GLU A 42 1.48 -10.61 -10.63
C GLU A 42 0.84 -9.22 -10.50
N ILE A 43 1.58 -8.20 -10.03
CA ILE A 43 1.09 -6.82 -9.97
C ILE A 43 1.01 -6.25 -11.40
N ALA A 44 -0.02 -6.67 -12.14
CA ALA A 44 -0.43 -6.11 -13.42
C ALA A 44 -1.19 -4.81 -13.14
N ALA A 45 -0.42 -3.74 -12.95
CA ALA A 45 -0.94 -2.48 -12.45
C ALA A 45 -1.75 -1.73 -13.53
N THR A 46 -2.97 -1.31 -13.18
CA THR A 46 -3.80 -0.45 -14.04
C THR A 46 -4.26 0.78 -13.30
N GLY A 47 -4.67 1.81 -14.04
CA GLY A 47 -5.15 3.08 -13.50
C GLY A 47 -4.04 3.98 -12.96
N ASP A 48 -4.46 5.10 -12.39
CA ASP A 48 -3.58 6.13 -11.86
C ASP A 48 -4.27 6.75 -10.63
N TYR A 49 -3.88 6.35 -9.43
CA TYR A 49 -4.62 6.61 -8.20
C TYR A 49 -3.80 7.43 -7.22
N VAL A 50 -4.48 8.34 -6.49
CA VAL A 50 -3.90 8.96 -5.30
C VAL A 50 -3.65 7.88 -4.24
N VAL A 51 -2.55 7.98 -3.52
CA VAL A 51 -2.21 7.07 -2.43
C VAL A 51 -2.34 7.82 -1.11
N TYR A 52 -3.22 7.32 -0.25
CA TYR A 52 -3.39 7.82 1.11
C TYR A 52 -2.84 6.77 2.07
N VAL A 53 -1.69 7.03 2.67
CA VAL A 53 -1.10 6.11 3.63
C VAL A 53 -1.79 6.27 4.98
N THR A 54 -2.38 5.19 5.49
CA THR A 54 -3.05 5.17 6.80
C THR A 54 -2.10 4.76 7.91
N GLU A 55 -1.12 3.92 7.59
CA GLU A 55 -0.03 3.53 8.49
C GLU A 55 1.15 2.96 7.69
N THR A 56 2.31 2.89 8.33
CA THR A 56 3.51 2.26 7.77
C THR A 56 3.90 1.04 8.60
N ARG A 57 4.01 -0.12 7.94
CA ARG A 57 4.49 -1.36 8.53
C ARG A 57 5.91 -1.62 8.05
N VAL A 58 6.86 -1.47 8.97
CA VAL A 58 8.25 -1.85 8.76
C VAL A 58 8.41 -3.34 9.06
N MET A 59 9.02 -4.07 8.13
CA MET A 59 9.33 -5.49 8.21
C MET A 59 10.83 -5.72 8.05
N ASP A 60 11.32 -6.86 8.52
CA ASP A 60 12.60 -7.36 8.02
C ASP A 60 12.45 -7.93 6.59
N PRO A 61 13.56 -8.11 5.84
CA PRO A 61 13.50 -8.60 4.47
C PRO A 61 12.87 -9.99 4.32
N GLU A 62 13.01 -10.88 5.30
CA GLU A 62 12.44 -12.25 5.23
C GLU A 62 10.92 -12.22 5.41
N GLU A 63 10.42 -11.44 6.37
CA GLU A 63 8.98 -11.20 6.57
C GLU A 63 8.38 -10.56 5.31
N PHE A 64 9.06 -9.56 4.74
CA PHE A 64 8.64 -8.93 3.49
C PHE A 64 8.57 -9.93 2.35
N ASP A 65 9.62 -10.72 2.14
CA ASP A 65 9.68 -11.70 1.05
C ASP A 65 8.58 -12.77 1.20
N GLY A 66 8.30 -13.18 2.44
CA GLY A 66 7.19 -14.07 2.78
C GLY A 66 5.82 -13.44 2.48
N PHE A 67 5.65 -12.14 2.74
CA PHE A 67 4.44 -11.40 2.39
C PHE A 67 4.29 -11.19 0.88
N ALA A 68 5.34 -10.74 0.21
CA ALA A 68 5.38 -10.46 -1.22
C ALA A 68 5.10 -11.70 -2.10
N LYS A 69 5.39 -12.91 -1.59
CA LYS A 69 5.03 -14.19 -2.24
C LYS A 69 3.59 -14.64 -1.99
N ASN A 70 2.86 -13.98 -1.08
CA ASN A 70 1.56 -14.43 -0.58
C ASN A 70 0.63 -13.23 -0.34
N LEU A 71 0.53 -12.30 -1.29
CA LEU A 71 -0.17 -11.02 -1.13
C LEU A 71 -1.67 -11.20 -0.87
N TYR A 72 -2.29 -12.22 -1.46
CA TYR A 72 -3.72 -12.52 -1.26
C TYR A 72 -4.00 -13.40 -0.03
N LYS A 73 -2.98 -13.83 0.70
CA LYS A 73 -3.16 -14.59 1.95
C LYS A 73 -3.65 -13.65 3.05
N SER A 74 -4.60 -14.12 3.85
CA SER A 74 -5.14 -13.40 5.01
C SER A 74 -4.04 -13.03 6.02
N ARG A 75 -4.14 -11.82 6.55
CA ARG A 75 -3.28 -11.19 7.56
C ARG A 75 -4.15 -10.39 8.51
N ASP A 76 -4.10 -10.72 9.81
CA ASP A 76 -4.89 -10.00 10.82
C ASP A 76 -4.61 -8.50 10.84
N TRP A 77 -3.36 -8.10 10.57
CA TRP A 77 -2.97 -6.69 10.53
C TRP A 77 -3.49 -5.92 9.32
N LEU A 78 -4.10 -6.58 8.33
CA LEU A 78 -4.81 -5.93 7.22
C LEU A 78 -6.32 -5.82 7.47
N LYS A 79 -6.85 -6.58 8.44
CA LYS A 79 -8.29 -6.74 8.65
C LYS A 79 -8.99 -5.40 8.88
N GLY A 80 -10.01 -5.12 8.08
CA GLY A 80 -10.83 -3.92 8.20
C GLY A 80 -10.19 -2.64 7.66
N LYS A 81 -9.00 -2.73 7.04
CA LYS A 81 -8.27 -1.57 6.53
C LYS A 81 -8.49 -1.32 5.05
N GLY A 82 -8.08 -0.15 4.60
CA GLY A 82 -8.13 0.27 3.21
C GLY A 82 -9.51 0.73 2.78
N GLY A 83 -9.73 0.76 1.47
CA GLY A 83 -10.92 1.35 0.86
C GLY A 83 -10.57 2.40 -0.18
N TYR A 84 -11.59 2.82 -0.92
CA TYR A 84 -11.47 3.84 -1.95
C TYR A 84 -11.97 5.18 -1.41
N PHE A 85 -11.11 6.19 -1.41
CA PHE A 85 -11.42 7.54 -0.95
C PHE A 85 -11.12 8.54 -2.05
N MET A 86 -12.14 9.32 -2.45
CA MET A 86 -12.04 10.34 -3.50
C MET A 86 -11.46 9.79 -4.81
N LEU A 87 -10.21 10.11 -5.13
CA LEU A 87 -9.50 9.71 -6.36
C LEU A 87 -8.44 8.63 -6.11
N GLY A 88 -8.48 7.99 -4.94
CA GLY A 88 -7.37 7.20 -4.45
C GLY A 88 -7.75 6.06 -3.53
N ARG A 89 -6.72 5.39 -3.04
CA ARG A 89 -6.83 4.25 -2.14
C ARG A 89 -6.23 4.56 -0.79
N LEU A 90 -6.91 4.11 0.26
CA LEU A 90 -6.39 4.06 1.61
C LEU A 90 -5.48 2.83 1.72
N CYS A 91 -4.23 3.02 2.10
CA CYS A 91 -3.20 1.98 2.01
C CYS A 91 -2.41 1.84 3.31
N VAL A 92 -2.11 0.59 3.65
CA VAL A 92 -0.98 0.26 4.51
C VAL A 92 0.28 0.28 3.64
N GLU A 93 1.23 1.15 3.97
CA GLU A 93 2.56 1.11 3.37
C GLU A 93 3.37 0.00 4.03
N VAL A 94 4.01 -0.85 3.23
CA VAL A 94 4.90 -1.91 3.70
C VAL A 94 6.30 -1.62 3.21
N HIS A 95 7.26 -1.59 4.14
CA HIS A 95 8.65 -1.28 3.88
C HIS A 95 9.57 -2.34 4.51
N ALA A 96 10.60 -2.73 3.78
CA ALA A 96 11.74 -3.46 4.33
C ALA A 96 13.06 -2.98 3.69
N PRO A 97 14.20 -3.01 4.42
CA PRO A 97 15.49 -2.62 3.89
C PRO A 97 15.87 -3.42 2.63
N GLY A 98 16.25 -2.73 1.57
CA GLY A 98 16.66 -3.35 0.31
C GLY A 98 15.52 -4.05 -0.45
N ARG A 99 14.26 -3.68 -0.18
CA ARG A 99 13.07 -4.16 -0.89
C ARG A 99 12.25 -2.99 -1.43
N PRO A 100 11.41 -3.24 -2.46
CA PRO A 100 10.42 -2.26 -2.91
C PRO A 100 9.45 -1.87 -1.79
N TYR A 101 8.87 -0.69 -1.89
CA TYR A 101 7.69 -0.33 -1.10
C TYR A 101 6.45 -0.96 -1.72
N LEU A 102 5.57 -1.48 -0.87
CA LEU A 102 4.23 -1.91 -1.28
C LEU A 102 3.18 -1.00 -0.63
N TYR A 103 2.16 -0.66 -1.39
CA TYR A 103 0.98 0.05 -0.89
C TYR A 103 -0.21 -0.87 -1.02
N VAL A 104 -0.74 -1.30 0.13
CA VAL A 104 -1.72 -2.38 0.22
C VAL A 104 -3.06 -1.82 0.66
N ASP A 105 -4.06 -1.96 -0.20
CA ASP A 105 -5.46 -1.67 0.09
C ASP A 105 -6.25 -3.00 0.19
N PRO A 106 -6.63 -3.42 1.42
CA PRO A 106 -7.46 -4.59 1.65
C PRO A 106 -8.95 -4.40 1.34
N SER A 107 -9.38 -3.15 1.18
CA SER A 107 -10.77 -2.73 0.99
C SER A 107 -11.73 -3.34 2.01
N GLY A 108 -11.40 -3.19 3.29
CA GLY A 108 -12.14 -3.72 4.44
C GLY A 108 -11.92 -5.21 4.72
N GLY A 109 -11.25 -5.93 3.82
CA GLY A 109 -10.86 -7.33 4.01
C GLY A 109 -9.61 -7.48 4.88
N ASP A 110 -8.94 -8.63 4.75
CA ASP A 110 -7.75 -9.02 5.50
C ASP A 110 -6.58 -9.47 4.59
N SER A 111 -6.65 -9.20 3.30
CA SER A 111 -5.67 -9.61 2.29
C SER A 111 -5.34 -8.45 1.35
N GLY A 112 -4.22 -8.51 0.63
CA GLY A 112 -3.82 -7.50 -0.35
C GLY A 112 -4.71 -7.49 -1.59
N ARG A 113 -5.91 -6.91 -1.47
CA ARG A 113 -6.91 -6.87 -2.54
C ARG A 113 -6.51 -5.95 -3.68
N TYR A 114 -5.87 -4.84 -3.37
CA TYR A 114 -5.23 -3.96 -4.35
C TYR A 114 -3.83 -3.62 -3.87
N VAL A 115 -2.83 -3.86 -4.70
CA VAL A 115 -1.42 -3.64 -4.33
C VAL A 115 -0.73 -2.82 -5.41
N ALA A 116 -0.06 -1.74 -5.00
CA ALA A 116 0.88 -1.02 -5.83
C ALA A 116 2.31 -1.26 -5.33
N ARG A 117 3.28 -1.14 -6.23
CA ARG A 117 4.70 -1.31 -5.95
C ARG A 117 5.49 -0.08 -6.38
N LEU A 118 6.46 0.32 -5.57
CA LEU A 118 7.43 1.34 -5.90
C LEU A 118 8.85 0.85 -5.57
N GLY A 119 9.73 0.81 -6.58
CA GLY A 119 11.12 0.35 -6.45
C GLY A 119 11.41 -1.02 -7.06
#